data_AF-A0A426QUI3-F1
#
_entry.id   AF-A0A426QUI3-F1
#
_cell.length_a   1.000
_cell.length_b   1.000
_cell.length_c   1.000
_cell.angle_alpha   90.00
_cell.angle_beta   90.00
_cell.angle_gamma   90.00
#
_symmetry.space_group_name_H-M   'P 1'
#
loop_
_entity.id
_entity.type
_entity.pdbx_description
1 polymer ?
#
loop_
_entity_poly.entity_id
_entity_poly.type
_entity_poly.pdbx_seq_one_letter_code
_entity_poly.pdbx_strand_id
1 'polypeptide(L)'
;MVRSGRVNPLERVDPPEQVLVDLSCLFRHAPHHQAVYTAGGLKASGCVEAKLSMFGTTTEGARLAYVTYRMEFGGDSAPVTHWVPVWMVKPI
;
A
#
# COMPACT_ATOMS: atom_id res chain seq x y z
N MET A 1 -11.18 -22.56 -29.65
CA MET A 1 -12.10 -21.44 -29.37
C MET A 1 -11.87 -20.98 -27.94
N VAL A 2 -10.89 -20.09 -27.72
CA VAL A 2 -10.62 -19.55 -26.38
C VAL A 2 -11.63 -18.45 -26.13
N ARG A 3 -12.50 -18.62 -25.13
CA ARG A 3 -13.40 -17.55 -24.69
C ARG A 3 -12.55 -16.38 -24.21
N SER A 4 -12.53 -15.30 -24.99
CA SER A 4 -12.09 -13.99 -24.50
C SER A 4 -13.16 -13.49 -23.53
N GLY A 5 -13.18 -14.04 -22.33
CA GLY A 5 -13.90 -13.45 -21.21
C GLY A 5 -13.08 -12.24 -20.77
N ARG A 6 -13.65 -11.03 -20.82
CA ARG A 6 -13.03 -9.86 -20.19
C ARG A 6 -12.81 -10.18 -18.72
N VAL A 7 -11.56 -10.41 -18.33
CA VAL A 7 -11.17 -10.38 -16.92
C VAL A 7 -11.42 -8.95 -16.45
N ASN A 8 -12.28 -8.76 -15.44
CA ASN A 8 -12.37 -7.47 -14.78
C ASN A 8 -11.08 -7.28 -13.97
N PRO A 9 -10.21 -6.32 -14.33
CA PRO A 9 -8.94 -6.17 -13.64
C PRO A 9 -9.12 -5.53 -12.26
N LEU A 10 -10.30 -4.99 -11.93
CA LEU A 10 -10.59 -4.29 -10.68
C LEU A 10 -11.69 -5.00 -9.89
N GLU A 11 -11.35 -5.49 -8.71
CA GLU A 11 -12.25 -6.18 -7.78
C GLU A 11 -12.44 -5.27 -6.55
N ARG A 12 -13.65 -4.74 -6.37
CA ARG A 12 -13.97 -3.85 -5.24
C ARG A 12 -14.12 -4.68 -3.96
N VAL A 13 -13.63 -4.14 -2.84
CA VAL A 13 -13.82 -4.68 -1.48
C VAL A 13 -14.77 -3.75 -0.75
N ASP A 14 -15.98 -4.24 -0.45
CA ASP A 14 -17.07 -3.46 0.15
C ASP A 14 -17.84 -4.30 1.19
N PRO A 15 -17.81 -3.93 2.48
CA PRO A 15 -17.12 -2.76 3.05
C PRO A 15 -15.58 -2.90 2.96
N PRO A 16 -14.82 -1.78 3.00
CA PRO A 16 -13.37 -1.84 3.06
C PRO A 16 -12.88 -2.68 4.25
N GLU A 17 -11.92 -3.57 4.00
CA GLU A 17 -11.34 -4.45 5.03
C GLU A 17 -10.15 -3.80 5.72
N GLN A 18 -9.95 -4.12 7.00
CA GLN A 18 -8.80 -3.63 7.76
C GLN A 18 -7.59 -4.56 7.55
N VAL A 19 -6.44 -3.99 7.19
CA VAL A 19 -5.20 -4.72 6.92
C VAL A 19 -4.00 -4.00 7.55
N LEU A 20 -2.88 -4.70 7.70
CA LEU A 20 -1.57 -4.12 7.99
C LEU A 20 -0.78 -3.95 6.69
N VAL A 21 -0.06 -2.83 6.57
CA VAL A 21 0.87 -2.54 5.48
C VAL A 21 2.27 -2.33 6.05
N ASP A 22 3.26 -3.07 5.55
CA ASP A 22 4.67 -2.88 5.92
C ASP A 22 5.30 -1.74 5.10
N LEU A 23 5.43 -0.56 5.72
CA LEU A 23 6.02 0.62 5.10
C LEU A 23 7.53 0.48 4.88
N SER A 24 8.23 -0.33 5.69
CA SER A 24 9.66 -0.57 5.52
C SER A 24 9.95 -1.39 4.28
N CYS A 25 9.04 -2.31 3.92
CA CYS A 25 9.10 -3.04 2.65
C CYS A 25 8.69 -2.16 1.46
N LEU A 26 7.68 -1.31 1.63
CA LEU A 26 7.16 -0.44 0.59
C LEU A 26 8.13 0.70 0.24
N PHE A 27 8.63 1.39 1.25
CA PHE A 27 9.61 2.47 1.14
C PHE A 27 10.96 1.96 1.60
N ARG A 28 11.64 1.24 0.70
CA ARG A 28 12.97 0.69 0.99
C ARG A 28 13.89 1.81 1.46
N HIS A 29 14.49 1.62 2.64
CA HIS A 29 15.46 2.57 3.17
C HIS A 29 16.59 2.80 2.16
N ALA A 30 16.82 4.08 1.82
CA ALA A 30 18.08 4.48 1.21
C ALA A 30 19.23 4.20 2.19
N PRO A 31 20.47 3.99 1.72
CA PRO A 31 21.61 3.79 2.61
C PRO A 31 21.69 4.94 3.62
N HIS A 32 21.82 4.61 4.92
CA HIS A 32 21.78 5.57 6.04
C HIS A 32 22.71 6.79 5.89
N HIS A 33 23.74 6.69 5.07
CA HIS A 33 24.77 7.70 4.83
C HIS A 33 24.45 8.68 3.68
N GLN A 34 23.38 8.45 2.90
CA GLN A 34 22.98 9.36 1.80
C GLN A 34 21.83 10.30 2.18
N ALA A 35 21.08 10.00 3.25
CA ALA A 35 19.91 10.79 3.65
C ALA A 35 20.24 11.73 4.81
N VAL A 36 19.88 13.01 4.69
CA VAL A 36 19.96 13.98 5.78
C VAL A 36 18.73 13.81 6.69
N TYR A 37 18.96 13.60 7.98
CA TYR A 37 17.87 13.58 8.96
C TYR A 37 17.11 14.91 8.94
N THR A 38 15.80 14.83 8.76
CA THR A 38 14.90 15.99 8.80
C THR A 38 13.94 15.83 9.97
N ALA A 39 14.09 16.66 10.99
CA ALA A 39 13.16 16.70 12.12
C ALA A 39 11.74 16.98 11.59
N GLY A 40 10.78 16.13 11.96
CA GLY A 40 9.39 16.24 11.51
C GLY A 40 9.11 15.73 10.09
N GLY A 41 10.07 15.05 9.43
CA GLY A 41 9.83 14.39 8.15
C GLY A 41 8.79 13.26 8.22
N LEU A 42 8.40 12.76 7.03
CA LEU A 42 7.48 11.63 6.91
C LEU A 42 8.06 10.36 7.55
N LYS A 43 7.25 9.69 8.37
CA LYS A 43 7.57 8.39 8.94
C LYS A 43 7.13 7.27 7.99
N ALA A 44 8.05 6.89 7.11
CA ALA A 44 7.84 5.85 6.10
C ALA A 44 8.40 4.47 6.53
N SER A 45 8.21 4.09 7.80
CA SER A 45 8.73 2.83 8.35
C SER A 45 7.75 2.18 9.33
N GLY A 46 7.86 0.85 9.46
CA GLY A 46 7.03 0.03 10.34
C GLY A 46 5.74 -0.47 9.68
N CYS A 47 4.94 -1.21 10.45
CA CYS A 47 3.62 -1.67 10.02
C CYS A 47 2.55 -0.67 10.42
N VAL A 48 1.68 -0.30 9.48
CA VAL A 48 0.54 0.59 9.73
C VAL A 48 -0.78 -0.08 9.40
N GLU A 49 -1.82 0.26 10.15
CA GLU A 49 -3.19 -0.11 9.82
C GLU A 49 -3.68 0.66 8.60
N ALA A 50 -4.36 -0.04 7.68
CA ALA A 50 -4.89 0.50 6.46
C ALA A 50 -6.28 -0.08 6.14
N LYS A 51 -7.03 0.64 5.31
CA LYS A 51 -8.28 0.17 4.71
C LYS A 51 -8.03 -0.30 3.29
N LEU A 52 -8.26 -1.58 3.02
CA LEU A 52 -8.28 -2.17 1.70
C LEU A 52 -9.65 -1.97 1.05
N SER A 53 -9.70 -1.35 -0.13
CA SER A 53 -10.96 -1.06 -0.82
C SER A 53 -11.07 -1.66 -2.23
N MET A 54 -9.96 -2.16 -2.78
CA MET A 54 -9.93 -2.73 -4.12
C MET A 54 -8.71 -3.63 -4.33
N PHE A 55 -8.86 -4.67 -5.13
CA PHE A 55 -7.75 -5.38 -5.77
C PHE A 55 -7.67 -5.02 -7.25
N GLY A 56 -6.44 -5.00 -7.76
CA GLY A 56 -6.10 -4.74 -9.14
C GLY A 56 -5.23 -5.87 -9.69
N THR A 57 -5.45 -6.28 -10.94
CA THR A 57 -4.54 -7.19 -11.66
C THR A 57 -3.81 -6.40 -12.75
N THR A 58 -2.48 -6.41 -12.75
CA THR A 58 -1.67 -5.74 -13.78
C THR A 58 -1.70 -6.51 -15.11
N THR A 59 -1.21 -5.88 -16.18
CA THR A 59 -1.04 -6.51 -17.49
C THR A 59 -0.12 -7.74 -17.45
N GLU A 60 0.82 -7.77 -16.51
CA GLU A 60 1.77 -8.87 -16.27
C GLU A 60 1.21 -9.92 -15.30
N GLY A 61 -0.03 -9.77 -14.84
CA GLY A 61 -0.70 -10.70 -13.93
C GLY A 61 -0.36 -10.53 -12.45
N ALA A 62 0.38 -9.47 -12.07
CA ALA A 62 0.65 -9.17 -10.67
C ALA A 62 -0.62 -8.65 -9.98
N ARG A 63 -0.84 -9.00 -8.71
CA ARG A 63 -1.98 -8.51 -7.93
C ARG A 63 -1.57 -7.37 -7.01
N LEU A 64 -2.33 -6.29 -7.06
CA LEU A 64 -2.16 -5.07 -6.25
C LEU A 64 -3.37 -4.87 -5.34
N ALA A 65 -3.14 -4.25 -4.20
CA ALA A 65 -4.13 -3.84 -3.22
C ALA A 65 -4.21 -2.31 -3.20
N TYR A 66 -5.41 -1.74 -3.31
CA TYR A 66 -5.67 -0.31 -3.18
C TYR A 66 -6.01 0.00 -1.72
N VAL A 67 -5.06 0.63 -1.03
CA VAL A 67 -5.11 0.82 0.42
C VAL A 67 -5.09 2.29 0.79
N THR A 68 -5.79 2.64 1.87
CA THR A 68 -5.73 3.96 2.52
C THR A 68 -5.22 3.80 3.96
N TYR A 69 -4.12 4.46 4.29
CA TYR A 69 -3.55 4.53 5.66
C TYR A 69 -3.16 5.96 6.02
N ARG A 70 -2.78 6.21 7.28
CA ARG A 70 -2.25 7.52 7.70
C ARG A 70 -0.73 7.45 7.83
N MET A 71 -0.04 8.44 7.28
CA MET A 71 1.40 8.61 7.45
C MET A 71 1.66 9.74 8.45
N GLU A 72 2.50 9.47 9.45
CA GLU A 72 2.88 10.44 10.49
C GLU A 72 3.98 11.40 10.00
N PHE A 73 3.93 12.65 10.43
CA PHE A 73 4.98 13.66 10.21
C PHE A 73 4.88 14.78 11.24
N GLY A 74 6.00 15.24 11.80
CA GLY A 74 6.02 16.47 12.62
C GLY A 74 5.02 16.55 13.79
N GLY A 75 4.52 15.42 14.31
CA GLY A 75 3.47 15.39 15.34
C GLY A 75 2.03 15.41 14.81
N ASP A 76 1.85 15.38 13.48
CA ASP A 76 0.58 15.28 12.76
C ASP A 76 0.55 14.00 11.90
N SER A 77 -0.54 13.77 11.18
CA SER A 77 -0.69 12.69 10.21
C SER A 77 -1.59 13.08 9.04
N ALA A 78 -1.38 12.46 7.88
CA ALA A 78 -2.21 12.66 6.69
C ALA A 78 -2.57 11.32 6.03
N PRO A 79 -3.77 11.20 5.42
CA PRO A 79 -4.13 10.00 4.69
C PRO A 79 -3.32 9.88 3.39
N VAL A 80 -2.90 8.65 3.08
CA VAL A 80 -2.26 8.26 1.83
C VAL A 80 -3.09 7.13 1.24
N THR A 81 -3.45 7.24 -0.05
CA THR A 81 -4.18 6.20 -0.78
C THR A 81 -3.43 5.83 -2.05
N HIS A 82 -3.07 4.56 -2.22
CA HIS A 82 -2.38 4.10 -3.43
C HIS A 82 -2.41 2.58 -3.60
N TRP A 83 -1.91 2.11 -4.74
CA TRP A 83 -1.70 0.69 -5.01
C TRP A 83 -0.40 0.20 -4.37
N VAL A 84 -0.47 -0.93 -3.67
CA VAL A 84 0.69 -1.68 -3.15
C VAL A 84 0.65 -3.12 -3.66
N PRO A 85 1.79 -3.79 -3.85
CA PRO A 85 1.81 -5.22 -4.10
C PRO A 85 1.07 -5.99 -3.00
N VAL A 86 0.23 -6.96 -3.37
CA VAL A 86 -0.62 -7.68 -2.41
C VAL A 86 0.18 -8.41 -1.32
N TRP A 87 1.43 -8.81 -1.60
CA TRP A 87 2.29 -9.46 -0.61
C TRP A 87 2.75 -8.52 0.51
N MET A 88 2.56 -7.20 0.38
CA MET A 88 2.85 -6.22 1.43
C MET A 88 1.70 -6.03 2.42
N VAL A 89 0.51 -6.58 2.13
CA VAL A 89 -0.66 -6.48 3.02
C VAL A 89 -0.83 -7.75 3.84
N LYS A 90 -1.27 -7.61 5.09
CA LYS A 90 -1.66 -8.73 5.96
C LYS A 90 -3.03 -8.48 6.57
N PRO A 91 -3.91 -9.50 6.66
CA PRO A 91 -5.13 -9.39 7.45
C PRO A 91 -4.81 -9.07 8.92
N ILE A 92 -5.74 -8.41 9.61
CA ILE A 92 -5.71 -8.23 11.08
C ILE A 92 -6.39 -9.41 11.75
#